data_AF-A0A6B3N6S1-F1
#
_entry.id   AF-A0A6B3N6S1-F1
#
_cell.length_a   1.000
_cell.length_b   1.000
_cell.length_c   1.000
_cell.angle_alpha   90.00
_cell.angle_beta   90.00
_cell.angle_gamma   90.00
#
_symmetry.space_group_name_H-M   'P 1'
#
loop_
_entity.id
_entity.type
_entity.pdbx_description
1 polymer ?
#
loop_
_entity_poly.entity_id
_entity_poly.type
_entity_poly.pdbx_seq_one_letter_code
_entity_poly.pdbx_strand_id
1 'polypeptide(L)'
;MTALLICKFPGDEITLFGNVVLQKSSLQWKALLICADPTGEQSLEDSEDQWRASCFALGIEPIASLRLPLVGNGYYSQASLQSLLNPYLQTFADIYIPDLKEEGSIYWDLIIAIGKIKEHIFIASATGVGTEFCPISKSGMERLIVILNTYYGIRLRSQKIKVSDLHGVRQYRRIKSQLLVQYIEEYVYYNQFYQLNNDNPWDLETSCYEQSRYELEISVLAEISWQSLIEVGACIGSFTSRLSKVFPNRDIIAYEPNPTFFIKLQKRFSKNDRVKVINNDIWKIDQSSDVLFISSVIYYLDYFPLYLLQTPAHYIVFSHIRSFHNQTISPLMYSAGWTCIFKKEILPCIEMFCDIPVQKDGTEIAVWQRHSTK
;
A
#
# COMPACT_ATOMS: atom_id res chain seq x y z
N MET A 1 4.12 33.37 -2.43
CA MET A 1 3.50 32.07 -2.12
C MET A 1 4.50 31.28 -1.31
N THR A 2 4.04 30.60 -0.26
CA THR A 2 4.90 29.91 0.69
C THR A 2 4.66 28.41 0.59
N ALA A 3 5.73 27.65 0.42
CA ALA A 3 5.71 26.20 0.30
C ALA A 3 6.43 25.54 1.48
N LEU A 4 5.95 24.38 1.90
CA LEU A 4 6.52 23.61 3.00
C LEU A 4 7.15 22.32 2.49
N LEU A 5 8.39 22.07 2.90
CA LEU A 5 9.07 20.79 2.76
C LEU A 5 8.89 20.00 4.05
N ILE A 6 8.42 18.75 3.93
CA ILE A 6 8.43 17.80 5.03
C ILE A 6 9.68 16.95 4.88
N CYS A 7 10.70 17.21 5.71
CA CYS A 7 11.92 16.41 5.70
C CYS A 7 11.74 15.24 6.67
N LYS A 8 11.94 14.02 6.19
CA LYS A 8 11.90 12.84 7.06
C LYS A 8 13.21 12.73 7.83
N PHE A 9 14.33 13.01 7.18
CA PHE A 9 15.67 12.99 7.74
C PHE A 9 16.46 14.27 7.41
N PRO A 10 17.48 14.62 8.22
CA PRO A 10 18.49 15.60 7.83
C PRO A 10 19.15 15.20 6.50
N GLY A 11 19.20 16.15 5.56
CA GLY A 11 19.75 15.97 4.22
C GLY A 11 18.68 15.87 3.13
N ASP A 12 17.44 15.53 3.47
CA ASP A 12 16.32 15.48 2.52
C ASP A 12 16.09 16.83 1.85
N GLU A 13 16.28 17.94 2.58
CA GLU A 13 16.18 19.30 2.06
C GLU A 13 17.13 19.55 0.89
N ILE A 14 18.25 18.82 0.84
CA ILE A 14 19.24 18.85 -0.25
C ILE A 14 18.92 17.78 -1.29
N THR A 15 18.88 16.51 -0.88
CA THR A 15 18.88 15.35 -1.78
C THR A 15 17.54 15.17 -2.47
N LEU A 16 16.45 15.37 -1.75
CA LEU A 16 15.08 15.19 -2.25
C LEU A 16 14.49 16.50 -2.75
N PHE A 17 14.77 17.63 -2.10
CA PHE A 17 14.09 18.90 -2.38
C PHE A 17 14.99 19.99 -2.97
N GLY A 18 16.32 19.82 -2.97
CA GLY A 18 17.25 20.84 -3.47
C GLY A 18 16.94 21.27 -4.90
N ASN A 19 16.53 20.33 -5.76
CA ASN A 19 16.16 20.63 -7.13
C ASN A 19 14.98 21.60 -7.25
N VAL A 20 13.86 21.32 -6.57
CA VAL A 20 12.66 22.18 -6.65
C VAL A 20 12.91 23.54 -5.99
N VAL A 21 13.70 23.56 -4.90
CA VAL A 21 14.06 24.80 -4.20
C VAL A 21 14.89 25.72 -5.10
N LEU A 22 15.91 25.17 -5.77
CA LEU A 22 16.77 25.96 -6.66
C LEU A 22 16.06 26.40 -7.95
N GLN A 23 15.15 25.58 -8.49
CA GLN A 23 14.43 25.91 -9.71
C GLN A 23 13.31 26.94 -9.47
N LYS A 24 12.59 26.84 -8.34
CA LYS A 24 11.48 27.74 -7.99
C LYS A 24 11.93 28.78 -6.95
N SER A 25 12.96 29.54 -7.29
CA SER A 25 13.58 30.53 -6.39
C SER A 25 12.66 31.71 -5.99
N SER A 26 11.52 31.89 -6.67
CA SER A 26 10.51 32.89 -6.33
C SER A 26 9.58 32.48 -5.18
N LEU A 27 9.60 31.20 -4.79
CA LEU A 27 8.82 30.72 -3.65
C LEU A 27 9.58 30.94 -2.35
N GLN A 28 8.85 31.25 -1.28
CA GLN A 28 9.40 31.21 0.07
C GLN A 28 9.31 29.78 0.59
N TRP A 29 10.46 29.16 0.80
CA TRP A 29 10.55 27.78 1.26
C TRP A 29 10.66 27.72 2.77
N LYS A 30 9.80 26.91 3.38
CA LYS A 30 9.91 26.49 4.79
C LYS A 30 10.22 25.01 4.85
N ALA A 31 10.84 24.55 5.93
CA ALA A 31 11.03 23.12 6.19
C ALA A 31 10.64 22.71 7.59
N LEU A 32 9.97 21.56 7.70
CA LEU A 32 9.63 20.87 8.93
C LEU A 32 10.38 19.53 8.93
N LEU A 33 11.24 19.31 9.92
CA LEU A 33 11.89 18.01 10.13
C LEU A 33 10.98 17.12 11.00
N ILE A 34 10.77 15.87 10.60
CA ILE A 34 9.88 14.93 11.31
C ILE A 34 10.64 13.93 12.17
N CYS A 35 11.85 13.56 11.75
CA CYS A 35 12.72 12.72 12.54
C CYS A 35 14.17 13.15 12.34
N ALA A 36 14.76 13.71 13.38
CA ALA A 36 16.21 13.79 13.44
C ALA A 36 16.72 12.39 13.80
N ASP A 37 17.31 11.69 12.82
CA ASP A 37 17.99 10.42 13.07
C ASP A 37 19.49 10.69 13.19
N PRO A 38 20.05 10.71 14.42
CA PRO A 38 21.47 10.96 14.61
C PRO A 38 22.32 9.85 13.97
N THR A 39 23.49 10.19 13.42
CA THR A 39 24.41 9.18 12.88
C THR A 39 25.66 9.00 13.73
N GLY A 40 25.98 7.74 14.03
CA GLY A 40 27.16 7.37 14.82
C GLY A 40 27.14 7.97 16.22
N GLU A 41 28.08 8.86 16.51
CA GLU A 41 28.25 9.53 17.81
C GLU A 41 27.54 10.90 17.89
N GLN A 42 26.86 11.34 16.82
CA GLN A 42 26.17 12.64 16.84
C GLN A 42 25.02 12.62 17.83
N SER A 43 24.84 13.72 18.56
CA SER A 43 23.62 13.93 19.33
C SER A 43 22.46 14.30 18.40
N LEU A 44 21.23 14.16 18.92
CA LEU A 44 20.03 14.63 18.22
C LEU A 44 20.09 16.13 17.94
N GLU A 45 20.61 16.91 18.88
CA GLU A 45 20.76 18.36 18.79
C GLU A 45 21.75 18.74 17.68
N ASP A 46 22.91 18.06 17.60
CA ASP A 46 23.88 18.27 16.52
C ASP A 46 23.26 18.00 15.13
N SER A 47 22.41 16.97 15.05
CA SER A 47 21.72 16.57 13.82
C SER A 47 20.68 17.62 13.40
N GLU A 48 19.90 18.14 14.35
CA GLU A 48 18.94 19.23 14.13
C GLU A 48 19.65 20.54 13.73
N ASP A 49 20.78 20.87 14.36
CA ASP A 49 21.55 22.08 14.07
C ASP A 49 22.17 22.03 12.66
N GLN A 50 22.70 20.86 12.27
CA GLN A 50 23.19 20.65 10.90
C GLN A 50 22.09 20.84 9.87
N TRP A 51 20.90 20.29 10.13
CA TRP A 51 19.72 20.47 9.27
C TRP A 51 19.25 21.92 9.18
N ARG A 52 19.24 22.66 10.31
CA ARG A 52 18.91 24.09 10.27
C ARG A 52 19.91 24.87 9.44
N ALA A 53 21.20 24.60 9.63
CA ALA A 53 22.27 25.28 8.92
C ALA A 53 22.24 24.98 7.40
N SER A 54 21.99 23.73 7.01
CA SER A 54 21.83 23.36 5.59
C SER A 54 20.59 24.00 4.96
N CYS A 55 19.47 24.07 5.68
CA CYS A 55 18.26 24.77 5.23
C CYS A 55 18.59 26.25 4.92
N PHE A 56 19.22 26.96 5.85
CA PHE A 56 19.59 28.36 5.63
C PHE A 56 20.54 28.54 4.44
N ALA A 57 21.52 27.64 4.27
CA ALA A 57 22.43 27.68 3.12
C ALA A 57 21.72 27.47 1.76
N LEU A 58 20.60 26.73 1.75
CA LEU A 58 19.73 26.59 0.57
C LEU A 58 18.76 27.75 0.38
N GLY A 59 18.57 28.62 1.38
CA GLY A 59 17.54 29.66 1.36
C GLY A 59 16.17 29.16 1.83
N ILE A 60 16.15 28.13 2.66
CA ILE A 60 14.95 27.53 3.27
C ILE A 60 14.91 27.96 4.73
N GLU A 61 13.74 28.34 5.24
CA GLU A 61 13.57 28.66 6.66
C GLU A 61 13.08 27.43 7.44
N PRO A 62 13.89 26.89 8.37
CA PRO A 62 13.48 25.76 9.21
C PRO A 62 12.49 26.21 10.28
N ILE A 63 11.24 25.72 10.23
CA ILE A 63 10.16 26.18 11.14
C ILE A 63 10.05 25.36 12.42
N ALA A 64 10.33 24.05 12.37
CA ALA A 64 10.35 23.18 13.54
C ALA A 64 11.06 21.85 13.24
N SER A 65 11.43 21.14 14.32
CA SER A 65 11.80 19.73 14.30
C SER A 65 10.85 19.00 15.24
N LEU A 66 10.10 18.03 14.71
CA LEU A 66 9.29 17.12 15.49
C LEU A 66 10.15 15.89 15.79
N ARG A 67 10.14 15.42 17.04
CA ARG A 67 10.92 14.26 17.46
C ARG A 67 10.00 13.06 17.53
N LEU A 68 9.70 12.47 16.37
CA LEU A 68 8.90 11.25 16.30
C LEU A 68 9.83 10.01 16.28
N PRO A 69 9.74 9.09 17.27
CA PRO A 69 10.53 7.87 17.25
C PRO A 69 10.18 7.01 16.02
N LEU A 70 11.21 6.55 15.30
CA LEU A 70 11.06 5.68 14.13
C LEU A 70 10.68 4.24 14.50
N VAL A 71 10.96 3.84 15.74
CA VAL A 71 10.82 2.45 16.19
C VAL A 71 9.69 2.39 17.22
N GLY A 72 8.58 1.77 16.82
CA GLY A 72 7.45 1.47 17.69
C GLY A 72 6.11 1.64 17.01
N ASN A 73 5.46 0.52 16.68
CA ASN A 73 4.06 0.55 16.27
C ASN A 73 3.19 1.03 17.45
N GLY A 74 2.33 2.02 17.21
CA GLY A 74 1.25 2.38 18.14
C GLY A 74 1.51 3.53 19.11
N TYR A 75 2.60 4.30 18.98
CA TYR A 75 2.82 5.46 19.86
C TYR A 75 1.92 6.66 19.55
N TYR A 76 1.48 6.83 18.30
CA TYR A 76 0.63 7.93 17.90
C TYR A 76 -0.59 7.43 17.13
N SER A 77 -1.77 7.86 17.55
CA SER A 77 -2.97 7.73 16.72
C SER A 77 -2.89 8.71 15.54
N GLN A 78 -3.55 8.38 14.42
CA GLN A 78 -3.67 9.31 13.30
C GLN A 78 -4.26 10.68 13.72
N ALA A 79 -5.20 10.69 14.68
CA ALA A 79 -5.77 11.92 15.23
C ALA A 79 -4.74 12.73 16.04
N SER A 80 -3.83 12.05 16.76
CA SER A 80 -2.74 12.70 17.49
C SER A 80 -1.73 13.33 16.53
N LEU A 81 -1.33 12.62 15.46
CA LEU A 81 -0.46 13.15 14.42
C LEU A 81 -1.12 14.33 13.69
N GLN A 82 -2.41 14.21 13.37
CA GLN A 82 -3.16 15.30 12.75
C GLN A 82 -3.15 16.55 13.63
N SER A 83 -3.44 16.40 14.92
CA SER A 83 -3.43 17.52 15.87
C SER A 83 -2.04 18.15 16.00
N LEU A 84 -0.98 17.33 16.01
CA LEU A 84 0.41 17.78 16.06
C LEU A 84 0.82 18.57 14.81
N LEU A 85 0.41 18.11 13.62
CA LEU A 85 0.82 18.69 12.35
C LEU A 85 -0.02 19.90 11.93
N ASN A 86 -1.29 19.94 12.31
CA ASN A 86 -2.24 20.95 11.85
C ASN A 86 -1.75 22.40 12.00
N PRO A 87 -1.11 22.83 13.11
CA PRO A 87 -0.58 24.18 13.26
C PRO A 87 0.45 24.57 12.19
N TYR A 88 1.24 23.59 11.72
CA TYR A 88 2.24 23.81 10.69
C TYR A 88 1.61 23.79 9.31
N LEU A 89 0.72 22.84 9.01
CA LEU A 89 0.29 22.63 7.63
C LEU A 89 -0.68 23.72 7.14
N GLN A 90 -1.60 24.23 7.98
CA GLN A 90 -2.71 25.08 7.52
C GLN A 90 -2.27 26.31 6.72
N THR A 91 -1.11 26.89 7.05
CA THR A 91 -0.64 28.15 6.47
C THR A 91 0.02 28.00 5.09
N PHE A 92 0.34 26.78 4.65
CA PHE A 92 1.06 26.54 3.40
C PHE A 92 0.14 26.05 2.28
N ALA A 93 0.25 26.66 1.10
CA ALA A 93 -0.54 26.27 -0.06
C ALA A 93 -0.02 24.94 -0.66
N ASP A 94 1.31 24.83 -0.78
CA ASP A 94 1.97 23.66 -1.33
C ASP A 94 2.79 22.95 -0.24
N ILE A 95 2.63 21.64 -0.17
CA ILE A 95 3.38 20.77 0.74
C ILE A 95 4.06 19.70 -0.08
N TYR A 96 5.37 19.59 0.07
CA TYR A 96 6.22 18.60 -0.58
C TYR A 96 6.63 17.55 0.45
N ILE A 97 6.44 16.28 0.10
CA ILE A 97 6.79 15.13 0.92
C ILE A 97 7.75 14.19 0.16
N PRO A 98 8.56 13.39 0.87
CA PRO A 98 9.39 12.34 0.29
C PRO A 98 8.55 11.27 -0.43
N ASP A 99 9.23 10.42 -1.21
CA ASP A 99 8.59 9.28 -1.90
C ASP A 99 8.03 8.26 -0.87
N LEU A 100 7.06 7.47 -1.30
CA LEU A 100 6.39 6.43 -0.52
C LEU A 100 7.20 5.14 -0.41
N LYS A 101 8.28 5.02 -1.18
CA LYS A 101 9.15 3.84 -1.23
C LYS A 101 9.94 3.55 0.03
N GLU A 102 10.01 4.50 0.95
CA GLU A 102 10.72 4.29 2.19
C GLU A 102 9.86 3.56 3.21
N GLU A 103 10.34 2.38 3.62
CA GLU A 103 9.69 1.50 4.58
C GLU A 103 9.66 2.14 5.99
N GLY A 104 8.47 2.22 6.59
CA GLY A 104 8.30 2.65 7.98
C GLY A 104 6.86 3.01 8.32
N SER A 105 6.23 2.26 9.23
CA SER A 105 4.82 2.44 9.62
C SER A 105 4.47 3.86 10.06
N ILE A 106 5.32 4.50 10.88
CA ILE A 106 5.08 5.86 11.37
C ILE A 106 5.09 6.92 10.26
N TYR A 107 5.89 6.72 9.20
CA TYR A 107 5.95 7.67 8.09
C TYR A 107 4.68 7.60 7.25
N TRP A 108 4.12 6.42 7.04
CA TRP A 108 2.83 6.24 6.38
C TRP A 108 1.69 6.86 7.19
N ASP A 109 1.65 6.66 8.51
CA ASP A 109 0.68 7.31 9.40
C ASP A 109 0.79 8.85 9.36
N LEU A 110 2.01 9.38 9.27
CA LEU A 110 2.26 10.81 9.10
C LEU A 110 1.70 11.32 7.77
N ILE A 111 1.96 10.62 6.66
CA ILE A 111 1.45 11.01 5.35
C ILE A 111 -0.08 10.96 5.34
N ILE A 112 -0.69 9.95 5.96
CA ILE A 112 -2.14 9.87 6.13
C ILE A 112 -2.66 11.08 6.90
N ALA A 113 -2.01 11.44 8.02
CA ALA A 113 -2.39 12.62 8.81
C ALA A 113 -2.26 13.93 8.01
N ILE A 114 -1.18 14.11 7.24
CA ILE A 114 -0.99 15.24 6.31
C ILE A 114 -2.14 15.27 5.30
N GLY A 115 -2.44 14.11 4.71
CA GLY A 115 -3.46 13.98 3.66
C GLY A 115 -4.89 14.22 4.15
N LYS A 116 -5.15 14.02 5.45
CA LYS A 116 -6.42 14.39 6.10
C LYS A 116 -6.54 15.88 6.39
N ILE A 117 -5.44 16.63 6.41
CA ILE A 117 -5.42 18.09 6.62
C ILE A 117 -5.46 18.85 5.29
N LYS A 118 -4.89 18.28 4.24
CA LYS A 118 -4.63 18.98 2.98
C LYS A 118 -5.31 18.30 1.82
N GLU A 119 -5.91 19.07 0.92
CA GLU A 119 -6.57 18.53 -0.26
C GLU A 119 -5.57 17.97 -1.29
N HIS A 120 -4.43 18.65 -1.45
CA HIS A 120 -3.40 18.28 -2.40
C HIS A 120 -2.01 18.33 -1.76
N ILE A 121 -1.13 17.46 -2.22
CA ILE A 121 0.28 17.39 -1.82
C ILE A 121 1.16 17.04 -3.01
N PHE A 122 2.42 17.43 -2.94
CA PHE A 122 3.46 17.09 -3.90
C PHE A 122 4.31 15.97 -3.32
N ILE A 123 4.37 14.83 -4.01
CA ILE A 123 5.21 13.70 -3.62
C ILE A 123 6.43 13.68 -4.53
N ALA A 124 7.62 13.53 -3.96
CA ALA A 124 8.79 13.17 -4.75
C ALA A 124 8.53 11.82 -5.44
N SER A 125 8.59 11.78 -6.78
CA SER A 125 8.28 10.58 -7.55
C SER A 125 9.58 9.99 -8.10
N ALA A 126 10.18 9.03 -7.41
CA ALA A 126 11.38 8.36 -7.89
C ALA A 126 11.06 7.32 -8.98
N THR A 127 9.84 6.78 -9.03
CA THR A 127 9.46 5.71 -9.98
C THR A 127 8.09 5.85 -10.65
N GLY A 128 7.56 7.06 -10.74
CA GLY A 128 6.30 7.34 -11.44
C GLY A 128 6.43 8.48 -12.45
N VAL A 129 5.34 8.76 -13.15
CA VAL A 129 5.23 9.94 -14.02
C VAL A 129 5.03 11.16 -13.13
N GLY A 130 6.09 11.94 -12.92
CA GLY A 130 5.98 13.25 -12.28
C GLY A 130 5.18 14.21 -13.14
N THR A 131 4.44 15.10 -12.49
CA THR A 131 3.75 16.21 -13.18
C THR A 131 4.64 17.46 -13.24
N GLU A 132 5.65 17.53 -12.39
CA GLU A 132 6.64 18.61 -12.36
C GLU A 132 8.06 18.04 -12.47
N PHE A 133 8.84 18.64 -13.37
CA PHE A 133 10.23 18.27 -13.61
C PHE A 133 11.14 19.41 -13.17
N CYS A 134 12.05 19.09 -12.27
CA CYS A 134 12.98 20.03 -11.66
C CYS A 134 14.42 19.71 -12.07
N PRO A 135 14.84 20.09 -13.29
CA PRO A 135 16.23 20.03 -13.68
C PRO A 135 17.04 21.07 -12.90
N ILE A 136 18.29 20.74 -12.59
CA ILE A 136 19.25 21.70 -12.03
C ILE A 136 20.42 21.92 -12.98
N SER A 137 20.93 23.16 -12.99
CA SER A 137 22.16 23.48 -13.71
C SER A 137 23.37 22.83 -13.04
N LYS A 138 24.50 22.82 -13.75
CA LYS A 138 25.79 22.42 -13.17
C LYS A 138 26.13 23.22 -11.90
N SER A 139 25.92 24.53 -11.92
CA SER A 139 26.16 25.40 -10.75
C SER A 139 25.20 25.10 -9.59
N GLY A 140 23.94 24.75 -9.89
CA GLY A 140 22.99 24.29 -8.88
C GLY A 140 23.44 22.98 -8.22
N MET A 141 23.89 22.02 -9.04
CA MET A 141 24.45 20.75 -8.56
C MET A 141 25.70 20.98 -7.69
N GLU A 142 26.64 21.80 -8.14
CA GLU A 142 27.83 22.18 -7.37
C GLU A 142 27.45 22.81 -6.02
N ARG A 143 26.44 23.69 -6.01
CA ARG A 143 25.91 24.28 -4.78
C ARG A 143 25.36 23.22 -3.83
N LEU A 144 24.53 22.28 -4.31
CA LEU A 144 24.00 21.19 -3.47
C LEU A 144 25.13 20.33 -2.89
N ILE A 145 26.15 20.01 -3.69
CA ILE A 145 27.32 19.24 -3.26
C ILE A 145 28.11 19.98 -2.17
N VAL A 146 28.34 21.30 -2.35
CA VAL A 146 29.04 22.12 -1.37
C VAL A 146 28.30 22.15 -0.04
N ILE A 147 26.99 22.41 -0.05
CA ILE A 147 26.16 22.43 1.15
C ILE A 147 26.18 21.05 1.84
N LEU A 148 25.95 19.98 1.08
CA LEU A 148 26.00 18.61 1.59
C LEU A 148 27.35 18.27 2.24
N ASN A 149 28.46 18.61 1.58
CA ASN A 149 29.81 18.40 2.12
C ASN A 149 30.05 19.19 3.40
N THR A 150 29.52 20.42 3.47
CA THR A 150 29.78 21.35 4.57
C THR A 150 29.09 20.91 5.85
N TYR A 151 27.82 20.50 5.75
CA TYR A 151 27.01 20.22 6.94
C TYR A 151 26.93 18.74 7.31
N TYR A 152 27.11 17.84 6.34
CA TYR A 152 26.91 16.40 6.56
C TYR A 152 28.16 15.55 6.30
N GLY A 153 29.17 16.11 5.61
CA GLY A 153 30.48 15.50 5.41
C GLY A 153 30.46 14.11 4.76
N ILE A 154 31.48 13.30 5.05
CA ILE A 154 31.61 11.91 4.55
C ILE A 154 30.80 10.91 5.42
N ARG A 155 30.53 11.24 6.69
CA ARG A 155 29.95 10.29 7.67
C ARG A 155 28.50 9.92 7.34
N LEU A 156 27.65 10.89 7.05
CA LEU A 156 26.27 10.64 6.59
C LEU A 156 26.22 9.96 5.22
N ARG A 157 27.28 10.11 4.40
CA ARG A 157 27.37 9.42 3.10
C ARG A 157 27.55 7.92 3.20
N SER A 158 28.17 7.47 4.29
CA SER A 158 28.45 6.05 4.49
C SER A 158 27.23 5.25 4.95
N GLN A 159 26.21 5.91 5.51
CA GLN A 159 25.04 5.24 6.10
C GLN A 159 23.70 5.58 5.42
N LYS A 160 23.52 6.77 4.83
CA LYS A 160 22.22 7.18 4.25
C LYS A 160 22.24 8.02 2.97
N ILE A 161 23.21 8.93 2.77
CA ILE A 161 23.21 9.85 1.62
C ILE A 161 24.32 9.54 0.61
N LYS A 162 24.00 8.89 -0.49
CA LYS A 162 24.96 8.57 -1.55
C LYS A 162 25.06 9.69 -2.57
N VAL A 163 26.18 9.77 -3.28
CA VAL A 163 26.34 10.69 -4.44
C VAL A 163 25.27 10.43 -5.50
N SER A 164 24.81 9.19 -5.63
CA SER A 164 23.68 8.80 -6.50
C SER A 164 22.37 9.50 -6.14
N ASP A 165 22.24 10.04 -4.94
CA ASP A 165 21.02 10.70 -4.46
C ASP A 165 20.94 12.16 -4.92
N LEU A 166 22.01 12.66 -5.53
CA LEU A 166 22.02 13.94 -6.24
C LEU A 166 21.66 13.71 -7.70
N HIS A 167 20.41 13.98 -8.05
CA HIS A 167 19.91 13.78 -9.41
C HIS A 167 19.92 15.09 -10.18
N GLY A 168 20.39 15.05 -11.44
CA GLY A 168 20.33 16.21 -12.34
C GLY A 168 18.90 16.67 -12.62
N VAL A 169 17.92 15.78 -12.48
CA VAL A 169 16.49 16.07 -12.56
C VAL A 169 15.77 15.33 -11.44
N ARG A 170 14.95 16.05 -10.67
CA ARG A 170 13.97 15.45 -9.75
C ARG A 170 12.57 15.66 -10.31
N GLN A 171 11.66 14.77 -9.93
CA GLN A 171 10.27 14.83 -10.36
C GLN A 171 9.36 14.88 -9.13
N TYR A 172 8.33 15.70 -9.21
CA TYR A 172 7.30 15.78 -8.18
C TYR A 172 5.94 15.57 -8.82
N ARG A 173 5.06 14.92 -8.09
CA ARG A 173 3.69 14.69 -8.52
C ARG A 173 2.74 15.36 -7.56
N ARG A 174 1.92 16.26 -8.09
CA ARG A 174 0.76 16.78 -7.36
C ARG A 174 -0.33 15.72 -7.38
N ILE A 175 -0.79 15.30 -6.21
CA ILE A 175 -1.86 14.31 -6.06
C ILE A 175 -2.92 14.81 -5.09
N LYS A 176 -4.17 14.40 -5.31
CA LYS A 176 -5.23 14.54 -4.31
C LYS A 176 -4.86 13.68 -3.11
N SER A 177 -4.81 14.29 -1.93
CA SER A 177 -4.39 13.59 -0.73
C SER A 177 -5.27 12.39 -0.38
N GLN A 178 -6.56 12.44 -0.70
CA GLN A 178 -7.49 11.32 -0.50
C GLN A 178 -7.06 10.07 -1.26
N LEU A 179 -6.59 10.23 -2.51
CA LEU A 179 -6.07 9.13 -3.32
C LEU A 179 -4.77 8.58 -2.72
N LEU A 180 -3.92 9.45 -2.17
CA LEU A 180 -2.72 8.99 -1.49
C LEU A 180 -3.03 8.23 -0.19
N VAL A 181 -3.98 8.73 0.61
CA VAL A 181 -4.43 8.05 1.83
C VAL A 181 -4.97 6.66 1.48
N GLN A 182 -5.84 6.58 0.47
CA GLN A 182 -6.35 5.30 -0.04
C GLN A 182 -5.21 4.38 -0.51
N TYR A 183 -4.25 4.91 -1.28
CA TYR A 183 -3.08 4.16 -1.71
C TYR A 183 -2.32 3.55 -0.53
N ILE A 184 -2.05 4.35 0.50
CA ILE A 184 -1.31 3.87 1.67
C ILE A 184 -2.13 2.84 2.45
N GLU A 185 -3.39 3.13 2.77
CA GLU A 185 -4.24 2.26 3.59
C GLU A 185 -4.58 0.93 2.89
N GLU A 186 -4.70 0.91 1.57
CA GLU A 186 -5.16 -0.27 0.82
C GLU A 186 -4.01 -1.05 0.15
N TYR A 187 -2.94 -0.37 -0.28
CA TYR A 187 -1.87 -1.00 -1.05
C TYR A 187 -0.55 -1.12 -0.27
N VAL A 188 -0.28 -0.23 0.68
CA VAL A 188 0.99 -0.25 1.44
C VAL A 188 0.82 -0.87 2.83
N TYR A 189 -0.28 -0.56 3.52
CA TYR A 189 -0.49 -0.89 4.92
C TYR A 189 -1.60 -1.93 5.13
N TYR A 190 -1.28 -3.17 4.77
CA TYR A 190 -2.22 -4.31 4.77
C TYR A 190 -2.86 -4.67 6.13
N ASN A 191 -2.40 -4.12 7.26
CA ASN A 191 -2.76 -4.59 8.61
C ASN A 191 -4.02 -3.94 9.22
N GLN A 192 -4.69 -3.00 8.54
CA GLN A 192 -5.89 -2.32 9.07
C GLN A 192 -7.16 -2.49 8.23
N PHE A 193 -7.25 -3.58 7.45
CA PHE A 193 -8.38 -3.81 6.54
C PHE A 193 -9.77 -3.84 7.22
N TYR A 194 -9.85 -4.11 8.53
CA TYR A 194 -11.10 -4.07 9.29
C TYR A 194 -11.72 -2.66 9.43
N GLN A 195 -10.95 -1.60 9.21
CA GLN A 195 -11.42 -0.22 9.32
C GLN A 195 -11.69 0.42 7.95
N LEU A 196 -11.42 -0.30 6.86
CA LEU A 196 -11.66 0.21 5.51
C LEU A 196 -13.15 0.44 5.28
N ASN A 197 -13.47 1.64 4.78
CA ASN A 197 -14.80 2.04 4.34
C ASN A 197 -14.70 2.68 2.96
N ASN A 198 -14.40 1.86 1.96
CA ASN A 198 -14.35 2.23 0.56
C ASN A 198 -15.49 1.53 -0.21
N ASP A 199 -16.08 2.22 -1.19
CA ASP A 199 -17.09 1.66 -2.10
C ASP A 199 -16.48 0.77 -3.19
N ASN A 200 -15.18 0.91 -3.45
CA ASN A 200 -14.41 0.09 -4.38
C ASN A 200 -13.01 -0.17 -3.80
N PRO A 201 -12.90 -0.93 -2.70
CA PRO A 201 -11.62 -1.22 -2.07
C PRO A 201 -10.71 -1.96 -3.05
N TRP A 202 -9.40 -1.67 -3.03
CA TRP A 202 -8.39 -2.22 -3.95
C TRP A 202 -8.71 -2.06 -5.44
N ASP A 203 -9.60 -1.12 -5.80
CA ASP A 203 -10.13 -0.93 -7.13
C ASP A 203 -10.75 -2.20 -7.75
N LEU A 204 -11.31 -3.11 -6.93
CA LEU A 204 -11.81 -4.42 -7.38
C LEU A 204 -12.81 -4.38 -8.55
N GLU A 205 -13.59 -3.30 -8.72
CA GLU A 205 -14.55 -3.15 -9.81
C GLU A 205 -13.98 -2.42 -11.05
N THR A 206 -12.84 -1.73 -10.91
CA THR A 206 -12.29 -0.84 -11.95
C THR A 206 -10.90 -1.23 -12.43
N SER A 207 -10.13 -1.96 -11.62
CA SER A 207 -8.81 -2.46 -11.98
C SER A 207 -8.92 -3.46 -13.14
N CYS A 208 -8.14 -3.21 -14.20
CA CYS A 208 -8.04 -4.13 -15.33
C CYS A 208 -7.40 -5.46 -14.92
N TYR A 209 -6.43 -5.40 -13.99
CA TYR A 209 -5.84 -6.59 -13.39
C TYR A 209 -6.89 -7.44 -12.68
N GLU A 210 -7.68 -6.84 -11.78
CA GLU A 210 -8.72 -7.54 -11.02
C GLU A 210 -9.83 -8.09 -11.94
N GLN A 211 -10.23 -7.34 -12.97
CA GLN A 211 -11.21 -7.83 -13.94
C GLN A 211 -10.70 -9.07 -14.70
N SER A 212 -9.44 -9.03 -15.16
CA SER A 212 -8.80 -10.17 -15.83
C SER A 212 -8.67 -11.37 -14.89
N ARG A 213 -8.42 -11.10 -13.60
CA ARG A 213 -8.38 -12.13 -12.55
C ARG A 213 -9.70 -12.79 -12.32
N TYR A 214 -10.76 -12.01 -12.17
CA TYR A 214 -12.11 -12.55 -12.03
C TYR A 214 -12.55 -13.37 -13.25
N GLU A 215 -12.20 -12.95 -14.46
CA GLU A 215 -12.49 -13.73 -15.66
C GLU A 215 -11.74 -15.08 -15.67
N LEU A 216 -10.47 -15.08 -15.27
CA LEU A 216 -9.69 -16.30 -15.18
C LEU A 216 -10.20 -17.22 -14.07
N GLU A 217 -10.54 -16.69 -12.90
CA GLU A 217 -11.14 -17.44 -11.77
C GLU A 217 -12.48 -18.08 -12.17
N ILE A 218 -13.35 -17.36 -12.88
CA ILE A 218 -14.60 -17.91 -13.42
C ILE A 218 -14.31 -19.03 -14.41
N SER A 219 -13.33 -18.85 -15.31
CA SER A 219 -12.97 -19.89 -16.28
C SER A 219 -12.48 -21.17 -15.59
N VAL A 220 -11.73 -21.03 -14.50
CA VAL A 220 -11.25 -22.14 -13.68
C VAL A 220 -12.42 -22.86 -13.01
N LEU A 221 -13.36 -22.13 -12.43
CA LEU A 221 -14.55 -22.69 -11.79
C LEU A 221 -15.50 -23.36 -12.79
N ALA A 222 -15.49 -22.95 -14.06
CA ALA A 222 -16.29 -23.58 -15.12
C ALA A 222 -15.74 -24.94 -15.57
N GLU A 223 -14.45 -25.23 -15.31
CA GLU A 223 -13.80 -26.49 -15.68
C GLU A 223 -14.01 -27.61 -14.65
N ILE A 224 -14.56 -27.29 -13.48
CA ILE A 224 -14.87 -28.26 -12.43
C ILE A 224 -16.38 -28.40 -12.22
N SER A 225 -16.81 -29.57 -11.76
CA SER A 225 -18.21 -29.84 -11.45
C SER A 225 -18.51 -29.52 -9.99
N TRP A 226 -19.37 -28.54 -9.76
CA TRP A 226 -19.80 -28.11 -8.42
C TRP A 226 -21.25 -27.61 -8.45
N GLN A 227 -21.98 -27.77 -7.36
CA GLN A 227 -23.32 -27.20 -7.15
C GLN A 227 -23.32 -26.08 -6.11
N SER A 228 -22.40 -26.17 -5.14
CA SER A 228 -22.27 -25.25 -4.03
C SER A 228 -20.83 -24.78 -3.86
N LEU A 229 -20.65 -23.49 -3.59
CA LEU A 229 -19.34 -22.87 -3.39
C LEU A 229 -19.34 -21.98 -2.15
N ILE A 230 -18.29 -22.09 -1.35
CA ILE A 230 -17.97 -21.11 -0.30
C ILE A 230 -16.90 -20.15 -0.85
N GLU A 231 -17.20 -18.86 -0.91
CA GLU A 231 -16.27 -17.79 -1.22
C GLU A 231 -15.77 -17.18 0.09
N VAL A 232 -14.47 -17.25 0.33
CA VAL A 232 -13.85 -16.70 1.54
C VAL A 232 -13.26 -15.33 1.26
N GLY A 233 -13.67 -14.33 2.05
CA GLY A 233 -13.27 -12.92 1.89
C GLY A 233 -13.94 -12.28 0.67
N ALA A 234 -15.27 -12.35 0.62
CA ALA A 234 -16.06 -11.85 -0.49
C ALA A 234 -16.03 -10.31 -0.63
N CYS A 235 -15.51 -9.59 0.35
CA CYS A 235 -15.43 -8.14 0.39
C CYS A 235 -16.81 -7.53 0.11
N ILE A 236 -16.90 -6.55 -0.80
CA ILE A 236 -18.15 -5.92 -1.21
C ILE A 236 -18.95 -6.75 -2.24
N GLY A 237 -18.45 -7.94 -2.60
CA GLY A 237 -19.12 -8.88 -3.49
C GLY A 237 -18.93 -8.61 -4.98
N SER A 238 -17.81 -8.01 -5.38
CA SER A 238 -17.47 -7.78 -6.79
C SER A 238 -17.35 -9.09 -7.55
N PHE A 239 -16.59 -10.06 -7.00
CA PHE A 239 -16.48 -11.40 -7.56
C PHE A 239 -17.77 -12.21 -7.40
N THR A 240 -18.39 -12.22 -6.21
CA THR A 240 -19.70 -12.85 -5.95
C THR A 240 -20.77 -12.44 -6.97
N SER A 241 -20.78 -11.17 -7.40
CA SER A 241 -21.75 -10.68 -8.38
C SER A 241 -21.52 -11.30 -9.75
N ARG A 242 -20.25 -11.49 -10.14
CA ARG A 242 -19.89 -12.17 -11.39
C ARG A 242 -20.21 -13.66 -11.31
N LEU A 243 -19.88 -14.32 -10.20
CA LEU A 243 -20.22 -15.72 -9.96
C LEU A 243 -21.72 -15.97 -10.11
N SER A 244 -22.57 -15.22 -9.39
CA SER A 244 -24.03 -15.42 -9.41
C SER A 244 -24.66 -15.15 -10.79
N LYS A 245 -24.05 -14.31 -11.62
CA LYS A 245 -24.50 -14.08 -13.00
C LYS A 245 -24.10 -15.20 -13.95
N VAL A 246 -22.86 -15.70 -13.86
CA VAL A 246 -22.35 -16.76 -14.74
C VAL A 246 -22.92 -18.13 -14.35
N PHE A 247 -23.17 -18.33 -13.06
CA PHE A 247 -23.65 -19.57 -12.49
C PHE A 247 -25.01 -19.40 -11.77
N PRO A 248 -26.08 -19.00 -12.48
CA PRO A 248 -27.35 -18.58 -11.86
C PRO A 248 -28.09 -19.72 -11.14
N ASN A 249 -27.71 -20.97 -11.39
CA ASN A 249 -28.32 -22.16 -10.80
C ASN A 249 -27.48 -22.81 -9.71
N ARG A 250 -26.39 -22.16 -9.27
CA ARG A 250 -25.50 -22.67 -8.24
C ARG A 250 -25.68 -21.90 -6.94
N ASP A 251 -25.43 -22.57 -5.82
CA ASP A 251 -25.51 -21.95 -4.50
C ASP A 251 -24.13 -21.39 -4.10
N ILE A 252 -24.12 -20.14 -3.64
CA ILE A 252 -22.90 -19.43 -3.25
C ILE A 252 -23.06 -18.97 -1.80
N ILE A 253 -22.06 -19.28 -0.98
CA ILE A 253 -21.97 -18.83 0.40
C ILE A 253 -20.78 -17.90 0.52
N ALA A 254 -21.04 -16.60 0.66
CA ALA A 254 -20.03 -15.56 0.73
C ALA A 254 -19.72 -15.22 2.20
N TYR A 255 -18.50 -15.54 2.64
CA TYR A 255 -17.97 -15.20 3.96
C TYR A 255 -17.21 -13.89 3.90
N GLU A 256 -17.53 -12.97 4.81
CA GLU A 256 -16.82 -11.69 4.94
C GLU A 256 -16.76 -11.26 6.42
N PRO A 257 -15.56 -11.16 7.03
CA PRO A 257 -15.42 -10.78 8.44
C PRO A 257 -15.47 -9.25 8.68
N ASN A 258 -15.19 -8.41 7.67
CA ASN A 258 -15.29 -6.96 7.84
C ASN A 258 -16.78 -6.55 7.90
N PRO A 259 -17.25 -5.94 9.01
CA PRO A 259 -18.65 -5.60 9.17
C PRO A 259 -19.18 -4.62 8.10
N THR A 260 -18.36 -3.67 7.67
CA THR A 260 -18.70 -2.69 6.62
C THR A 260 -18.92 -3.37 5.29
N PHE A 261 -17.99 -4.25 4.88
CA PHE A 261 -18.11 -5.00 3.63
C PHE A 261 -19.26 -6.00 3.68
N PHE A 262 -19.43 -6.70 4.81
CA PHE A 262 -20.59 -7.58 5.03
C PHE A 262 -21.93 -6.85 4.84
N ILE A 263 -22.10 -5.65 5.40
CA ILE A 263 -23.35 -4.88 5.23
C ILE A 263 -23.58 -4.54 3.76
N LYS A 264 -22.54 -4.11 3.03
CA LYS A 264 -22.61 -3.82 1.59
C LYS A 264 -22.98 -5.07 0.78
N LEU A 265 -22.32 -6.19 1.09
CA LEU A 265 -22.52 -7.50 0.48
C LEU A 265 -23.95 -8.03 0.73
N GLN A 266 -24.42 -7.99 1.97
CA GLN A 266 -25.78 -8.38 2.35
C GLN A 266 -26.83 -7.54 1.63
N LYS A 267 -26.64 -6.22 1.56
CA LYS A 267 -27.54 -5.32 0.82
C LYS A 267 -27.58 -5.69 -0.67
N ARG A 268 -26.39 -5.90 -1.27
CA ARG A 268 -26.22 -6.25 -2.70
C ARG A 268 -26.96 -7.55 -3.07
N PHE A 269 -26.94 -8.55 -2.20
CA PHE A 269 -27.53 -9.87 -2.45
C PHE A 269 -28.85 -10.16 -1.72
N SER A 270 -29.45 -9.17 -1.06
CA SER A 270 -30.72 -9.28 -0.32
C SER A 270 -31.91 -9.87 -1.07
N LYS A 271 -31.87 -9.87 -2.41
CA LYS A 271 -32.92 -10.43 -3.29
C LYS A 271 -32.47 -11.65 -4.08
N ASN A 272 -31.29 -12.20 -3.78
CA ASN A 272 -30.75 -13.35 -4.46
C ASN A 272 -30.76 -14.56 -3.52
N ASP A 273 -31.77 -15.42 -3.66
CA ASP A 273 -31.95 -16.61 -2.82
C ASP A 273 -30.83 -17.66 -2.98
N ARG A 274 -30.00 -17.53 -4.02
CA ARG A 274 -28.85 -18.40 -4.30
C ARG A 274 -27.55 -17.91 -3.67
N VAL A 275 -27.53 -16.70 -3.11
CA VAL A 275 -26.34 -16.13 -2.46
C VAL A 275 -26.64 -15.93 -0.97
N LYS A 276 -26.05 -16.79 -0.15
CA LYS A 276 -26.06 -16.65 1.31
C LYS A 276 -24.85 -15.83 1.74
N VAL A 277 -25.06 -14.80 2.54
CA VAL A 277 -23.98 -13.96 3.08
C VAL A 277 -23.81 -14.23 4.57
N ILE A 278 -22.56 -14.48 5.00
CA ILE A 278 -22.22 -14.81 6.39
C ILE A 278 -21.14 -13.84 6.89
N ASN A 279 -21.43 -13.14 8.00
CA ASN A 279 -20.45 -12.32 8.71
C ASN A 279 -19.61 -13.20 9.63
N ASN A 280 -18.54 -13.78 9.09
CA ASN A 280 -17.63 -14.59 9.88
C ASN A 280 -16.24 -14.63 9.25
N ASP A 281 -15.25 -14.93 10.08
CA ASP A 281 -13.87 -15.14 9.65
C ASP A 281 -13.67 -16.55 9.07
N ILE A 282 -12.55 -16.73 8.38
CA ILE A 282 -12.16 -18.01 7.78
C ILE A 282 -12.16 -19.14 8.83
N TRP A 283 -11.72 -18.86 10.06
CA TRP A 283 -11.54 -19.83 11.16
C TRP A 283 -12.83 -20.47 11.65
N LYS A 284 -13.97 -19.91 11.27
CA LYS A 284 -15.31 -20.36 11.69
C LYS A 284 -16.20 -20.73 10.52
N ILE A 285 -15.61 -21.22 9.43
CA ILE A 285 -16.37 -21.85 8.34
C ILE A 285 -16.95 -23.18 8.85
N ASP A 286 -18.28 -23.24 8.89
CA ASP A 286 -19.06 -24.37 9.42
C ASP A 286 -20.03 -24.96 8.38
N GLN A 287 -20.09 -24.39 7.17
CA GLN A 287 -20.92 -24.88 6.08
C GLN A 287 -20.14 -25.91 5.24
N SER A 288 -20.87 -26.82 4.60
CA SER A 288 -20.32 -27.71 3.57
C SER A 288 -20.56 -27.14 2.18
N SER A 289 -19.67 -27.45 1.25
CA SER A 289 -19.79 -27.09 -0.16
C SER A 289 -18.96 -28.03 -1.02
N ASP A 290 -19.19 -28.03 -2.33
CA ASP A 290 -18.35 -28.77 -3.28
C ASP A 290 -16.99 -28.09 -3.48
N VAL A 291 -16.98 -26.76 -3.43
CA VAL A 291 -15.80 -25.91 -3.67
C VAL A 291 -15.60 -24.93 -2.52
N LEU A 292 -14.40 -24.95 -1.95
CA LEU A 292 -13.91 -23.86 -1.13
C LEU A 292 -13.01 -22.94 -1.97
N PHE A 293 -13.49 -21.74 -2.28
CA PHE A 293 -12.78 -20.75 -3.08
C PHE A 293 -12.16 -19.68 -2.18
N ILE A 294 -10.85 -19.53 -2.26
CA ILE A 294 -10.07 -18.64 -1.39
C ILE A 294 -9.17 -17.77 -2.29
N SER A 295 -9.47 -16.48 -2.37
CA SER A 295 -8.82 -15.55 -3.27
C SER A 295 -8.31 -14.34 -2.51
N SER A 296 -7.00 -14.09 -2.52
CA SER A 296 -6.38 -12.90 -1.92
C SER A 296 -6.67 -12.65 -0.43
N VAL A 297 -7.00 -13.69 0.35
CA VAL A 297 -7.25 -13.57 1.81
C VAL A 297 -6.10 -14.06 2.70
N ILE A 298 -5.56 -15.26 2.43
CA ILE A 298 -4.72 -15.97 3.40
C ILE A 298 -3.44 -15.24 3.79
N TYR A 299 -2.83 -14.46 2.90
CA TYR A 299 -1.61 -13.72 3.22
C TYR A 299 -1.84 -12.55 4.20
N TYR A 300 -3.09 -12.22 4.55
CA TYR A 300 -3.42 -11.30 5.64
C TYR A 300 -3.46 -11.98 7.02
N LEU A 301 -3.33 -13.30 7.08
CA LEU A 301 -3.39 -14.06 8.32
C LEU A 301 -1.99 -14.26 8.89
N ASP A 302 -1.84 -14.16 10.21
CA ASP A 302 -0.58 -14.46 10.89
C ASP A 302 -0.13 -15.92 10.67
N TYR A 303 -1.10 -16.82 10.50
CA TYR A 303 -0.87 -18.25 10.31
C TYR A 303 -1.81 -18.82 9.25
N PHE A 304 -1.31 -19.80 8.51
CA PHE A 304 -2.14 -20.56 7.58
C PHE A 304 -3.17 -21.41 8.36
N PRO A 305 -4.48 -21.32 8.02
CA PRO A 305 -5.53 -22.09 8.67
C PRO A 305 -5.51 -23.58 8.28
N LEU A 306 -4.71 -24.38 8.99
CA LEU A 306 -4.47 -25.79 8.65
C LEU A 306 -5.74 -26.67 8.62
N TYR A 307 -6.82 -26.32 9.35
CA TYR A 307 -8.07 -27.07 9.30
C TYR A 307 -8.75 -26.99 7.92
N LEU A 308 -8.44 -25.97 7.08
CA LEU A 308 -8.93 -25.91 5.70
C LEU A 308 -8.47 -27.11 4.88
N LEU A 309 -7.31 -27.69 5.20
CA LEU A 309 -6.79 -28.88 4.53
C LEU A 309 -7.63 -30.14 4.83
N GLN A 310 -8.46 -30.09 5.87
CA GLN A 310 -9.37 -31.16 6.28
C GLN A 310 -10.81 -30.92 5.83
N THR A 311 -11.08 -29.81 5.13
CA THR A 311 -12.42 -29.45 4.65
C THR A 311 -13.12 -30.63 3.94
N PRO A 312 -14.44 -30.82 4.12
CA PRO A 312 -15.18 -31.83 3.38
C PRO A 312 -15.35 -31.48 1.89
N ALA A 313 -14.98 -30.26 1.46
CA ALA A 313 -15.09 -29.85 0.08
C ALA A 313 -14.32 -30.78 -0.87
N HIS A 314 -14.89 -31.03 -2.05
CA HIS A 314 -14.25 -31.86 -3.06
C HIS A 314 -13.08 -31.14 -3.73
N TYR A 315 -13.24 -29.82 -3.92
CA TYR A 315 -12.22 -28.93 -4.46
C TYR A 315 -11.87 -27.80 -3.51
N ILE A 316 -10.59 -27.41 -3.51
CA ILE A 316 -10.14 -26.12 -3.01
C ILE A 316 -9.53 -25.35 -4.18
N VAL A 317 -9.97 -24.12 -4.37
CA VAL A 317 -9.41 -23.23 -5.39
C VAL A 317 -8.73 -22.07 -4.70
N PHE A 318 -7.43 -21.92 -4.94
CA PHE A 318 -6.63 -20.81 -4.44
C PHE A 318 -6.31 -19.84 -5.57
N SER A 319 -6.54 -18.55 -5.34
CA SER A 319 -6.13 -17.46 -6.23
C SER A 319 -5.30 -16.45 -5.45
N HIS A 320 -3.97 -16.51 -5.59
CA HIS A 320 -3.03 -15.70 -4.79
C HIS A 320 -1.80 -15.29 -5.60
N ILE A 321 -1.03 -14.33 -5.08
CA ILE A 321 0.27 -13.98 -5.65
C ILE A 321 1.14 -15.23 -5.80
N ARG A 322 1.85 -15.34 -6.93
CA ARG A 322 2.58 -16.54 -7.34
C ARG A 322 3.64 -16.96 -6.33
N SER A 323 4.36 -16.00 -5.74
CA SER A 323 5.38 -16.26 -4.71
C SER A 323 4.77 -16.97 -3.50
N PHE A 324 3.68 -16.45 -2.96
CA PHE A 324 2.95 -17.04 -1.84
C PHE A 324 2.42 -18.44 -2.19
N HIS A 325 1.92 -18.62 -3.42
CA HIS A 325 1.44 -19.93 -3.85
C HIS A 325 2.56 -20.98 -3.85
N ASN A 326 3.72 -20.64 -4.41
CA ASN A 326 4.86 -21.56 -4.54
C ASN A 326 5.55 -21.84 -3.20
N GLN A 327 5.66 -20.82 -2.34
CA GLN A 327 6.40 -20.92 -1.08
C GLN A 327 5.54 -21.48 0.05
N THR A 328 4.23 -21.28 0.02
CA THR A 328 3.34 -21.60 1.14
C THR A 328 2.23 -22.57 0.74
N ILE A 329 1.37 -22.21 -0.21
CA ILE A 329 0.15 -22.99 -0.49
C ILE A 329 0.48 -24.37 -1.09
N SER A 330 1.25 -24.42 -2.17
CA SER A 330 1.56 -25.67 -2.87
C SER A 330 2.22 -26.72 -1.96
N PRO A 331 3.30 -26.40 -1.20
CA PRO A 331 3.92 -27.36 -0.28
C PRO A 331 2.95 -27.91 0.77
N LEU A 332 2.08 -27.07 1.33
CA LEU A 332 1.09 -27.48 2.32
C LEU A 332 0.03 -28.41 1.73
N MET A 333 -0.48 -28.06 0.54
CA MET A 333 -1.50 -28.86 -0.14
C MET A 333 -0.98 -30.26 -0.51
N TYR A 334 0.22 -30.35 -1.08
CA TYR A 334 0.85 -31.64 -1.36
C TYR A 334 1.09 -32.46 -0.09
N SER A 335 1.56 -31.82 0.99
CA SER A 335 1.80 -32.49 2.27
C SER A 335 0.50 -33.02 2.91
N ALA A 336 -0.61 -32.35 2.66
CA ALA A 336 -1.94 -32.78 3.09
C ALA A 336 -2.61 -33.79 2.14
N GLY A 337 -1.91 -34.27 1.11
CA GLY A 337 -2.41 -35.28 0.18
C GLY A 337 -3.44 -34.76 -0.82
N TRP A 338 -3.45 -33.46 -1.12
CA TRP A 338 -4.24 -32.90 -2.20
C TRP A 338 -3.49 -33.00 -3.53
N THR A 339 -4.21 -33.27 -4.62
CA THR A 339 -3.66 -33.24 -5.98
C THR A 339 -4.03 -31.94 -6.67
N CYS A 340 -3.05 -31.23 -7.21
CA CYS A 340 -3.30 -30.12 -8.10
C CYS A 340 -3.71 -30.66 -9.47
N ILE A 341 -4.96 -30.43 -9.90
CA ILE A 341 -5.43 -30.90 -11.21
C ILE A 341 -4.86 -30.01 -12.32
N PHE A 342 -4.97 -28.70 -12.14
CA PHE A 342 -4.46 -27.71 -13.08
C PHE A 342 -4.26 -26.35 -12.41
N LYS A 343 -3.52 -25.49 -13.11
CA LYS A 343 -3.21 -24.12 -12.70
C LYS A 343 -3.37 -23.19 -13.90
N LYS A 344 -3.81 -21.97 -13.64
CA LYS A 344 -3.75 -20.86 -14.58
C LYS A 344 -3.06 -19.67 -13.94
N GLU A 345 -2.47 -18.81 -14.74
CA GLU A 345 -1.75 -17.65 -14.23
C GLU A 345 -2.14 -16.36 -14.93
N ILE A 346 -1.99 -15.27 -14.19
CA ILE A 346 -2.02 -13.90 -14.68
C ILE A 346 -0.60 -13.39 -14.53
N LEU A 347 -0.08 -12.83 -15.61
CA LEU A 347 1.26 -12.27 -15.61
C LEU A 347 1.28 -10.97 -14.79
N PRO A 348 2.42 -10.65 -14.13
CA PRO A 348 2.59 -9.35 -13.50
C PRO A 348 2.36 -8.22 -14.50
N CYS A 349 1.80 -7.11 -14.04
CA CYS A 349 1.59 -5.93 -14.86
C CYS A 349 1.81 -4.64 -14.07
N ILE A 350 1.93 -3.52 -14.79
CA ILE A 350 1.85 -2.19 -14.20
C ILE A 350 0.45 -1.66 -14.48
N GLU A 351 -0.23 -1.18 -13.44
CA GLU A 351 -1.49 -0.46 -13.60
C GLU A 351 -1.54 0.77 -12.70
N MET A 352 -2.58 1.57 -12.86
CA MET A 352 -2.81 2.74 -12.01
C MET A 352 -3.72 2.35 -10.86
N PHE A 353 -3.28 2.58 -9.62
CA PHE A 353 -4.09 2.46 -8.42
C PHE A 353 -4.09 3.80 -7.69
N CYS A 354 -5.27 4.39 -7.49
CA CYS A 354 -5.39 5.75 -6.92
C CYS A 354 -4.53 6.79 -7.66
N ASP A 355 -4.53 6.74 -9.00
CA ASP A 355 -3.63 7.50 -9.87
C ASP A 355 -2.12 7.24 -9.64
N ILE A 356 -1.69 6.30 -8.81
CA ILE A 356 -0.28 5.96 -8.61
C ILE A 356 0.05 4.69 -9.41
N PRO A 357 1.10 4.67 -10.24
CA PRO A 357 1.50 3.45 -10.93
C PRO A 357 1.98 2.42 -9.90
N VAL A 358 1.37 1.25 -9.92
CA VAL A 358 1.67 0.11 -9.06
C VAL A 358 2.10 -1.08 -9.89
N GLN A 359 3.01 -1.87 -9.33
CA GLN A 359 3.29 -3.21 -9.86
C GLN A 359 2.28 -4.18 -9.24
N LYS A 360 1.45 -4.80 -10.06
CA LYS A 360 0.65 -5.96 -9.64
C LYS A 360 1.49 -7.20 -9.87
N ASP A 361 1.77 -7.93 -8.81
CA ASP A 361 2.42 -9.22 -8.90
C ASP A 361 1.51 -10.21 -9.63
N GLY A 362 2.10 -11.17 -10.33
CA GLY A 362 1.33 -12.20 -11.02
C GLY A 362 0.55 -13.08 -10.02
N THR A 363 -0.68 -13.42 -10.38
CA THR A 363 -1.52 -14.36 -9.62
C THR A 363 -1.47 -15.75 -10.22
N GLU A 364 -1.38 -16.75 -9.36
CA GLU A 364 -1.62 -18.15 -9.71
C GLU A 364 -2.97 -18.59 -9.16
N ILE A 365 -3.79 -19.20 -10.02
CA ILE A 365 -5.08 -19.81 -9.69
C ILE A 365 -4.91 -21.32 -9.82
N ALA A 366 -4.94 -22.02 -8.70
CA ALA A 366 -4.71 -23.47 -8.64
C ALA A 366 -5.94 -24.20 -8.12
N VAL A 367 -6.33 -25.25 -8.83
CA VAL A 367 -7.41 -26.16 -8.42
C VAL A 367 -6.80 -27.40 -7.79
N TRP A 368 -7.22 -27.66 -6.56
CA TRP A 368 -6.82 -28.82 -5.79
C TRP A 368 -8.01 -29.71 -5.56
N GLN A 369 -7.82 -31.01 -5.77
CA GLN A 369 -8.85 -32.02 -5.57
C GLN A 369 -8.41 -33.00 -4.50
N ARG A 370 -9.37 -33.32 -3.64
CA ARG A 370 -9.17 -34.34 -2.62
C ARG A 370 -9.15 -35.71 -3.29
N HIS A 371 -8.15 -36.54 -2.98
CA HIS A 371 -8.24 -37.95 -3.35
C HIS A 371 -9.47 -38.55 -2.67
N SER A 372 -10.34 -39.18 -3.44
CA SER A 372 -11.38 -40.04 -2.89
C SER A 372 -10.68 -41.12 -2.10
N THR A 373 -10.74 -41.06 -0.77
CA THR A 373 -10.42 -42.22 0.07
C THR A 373 -11.41 -43.30 -0.34
N LYS A 374 -10.92 -44.28 -1.11
CA LYS A 374 -11.67 -45.48 -1.46
C LYS A 374 -12.05 -46.26 -0.23
#